data_AF-A0A8C8ZMN6-F1
#
_entry.id   AF-A0A8C8ZMN6-F1
#
_cell.length_a   1.000
_cell.length_b   1.000
_cell.length_c   1.000
_cell.angle_alpha   90.00
_cell.angle_beta   90.00
_cell.angle_gamma   90.00
#
_symmetry.space_group_name_H-M   'P 1'
#
loop_
_entity.id
_entity.type
_entity.pdbx_description
1 polymer ?
#
loop_
_entity_poly.entity_id
_entity_poly.type
_entity_poly.pdbx_seq_one_letter_code
_entity_poly.pdbx_strand_id
1 'polypeptide(L)'
;MELLGEYVGQDGQQRRLQVSCEAPGDADRFRGLLSGVAQMRELVTELFGPLVQQEAQPRLAAAPDEALDGDDEDDAEDENNIDNRPNSDGPSAKRPKPPS
;
A
#
# COMPACT_ATOMS: atom_id res chain seq x y z
N MET A 1 25.76 -6.56 -10.55
CA MET A 1 24.31 -6.89 -10.52
C MET A 1 23.70 -5.99 -9.46
N GLU A 2 22.48 -5.47 -9.63
CA GLU A 2 21.89 -4.50 -8.70
C GLU A 2 20.42 -4.82 -8.37
N LEU A 3 20.01 -4.51 -7.15
CA LEU A 3 18.63 -4.54 -6.71
C LEU A 3 18.10 -3.11 -6.62
N LEU A 4 16.88 -2.91 -7.13
CA LEU A 4 16.18 -1.64 -7.14
C LEU A 4 14.82 -1.82 -6.48
N GLY A 5 14.45 -0.88 -5.62
CA GLY A 5 13.12 -0.77 -5.03
C GLY A 5 12.58 0.64 -5.26
N GLU A 6 11.28 0.74 -5.46
CA GLU A 6 10.61 2.02 -5.59
C GLU A 6 9.35 2.02 -4.73
N TYR A 7 9.19 3.09 -3.95
CA TYR A 7 8.01 3.35 -3.15
C TYR A 7 7.40 4.68 -3.61
N VAL A 8 6.10 4.67 -3.88
CA VAL A 8 5.31 5.88 -4.19
C VAL A 8 4.30 6.05 -3.07
N GLY A 9 4.46 7.14 -2.31
CA GLY A 9 3.56 7.48 -1.21
C GLY A 9 2.18 7.95 -1.68
N GLN A 10 1.23 8.01 -0.75
CA GLN A 10 -0.12 8.55 -1.02
C GLN A 10 -0.09 10.05 -1.39
N ASP A 11 0.95 10.75 -0.95
CA ASP A 11 1.30 12.13 -1.31
C ASP A 11 1.94 12.25 -2.71
N GLY A 12 2.11 11.13 -3.42
CA GLY A 12 2.79 11.05 -4.71
C GLY A 12 4.30 11.15 -4.63
N GLN A 13 4.89 11.23 -3.43
CA GLN A 13 6.34 11.30 -3.28
C GLN A 13 6.97 9.95 -3.58
N GLN A 14 7.91 9.94 -4.53
CA GLN A 14 8.64 8.75 -4.95
C GLN A 14 9.96 8.64 -4.18
N ARG A 15 10.26 7.45 -3.65
CA ARG A 15 11.51 7.13 -2.97
C ARG A 15 12.11 5.89 -3.60
N ARG A 16 13.38 5.96 -4.00
CA ARG A 16 14.09 4.87 -4.66
C ARG A 16 15.16 4.29 -3.74
N LEU A 17 15.17 2.97 -3.64
CA LEU A 17 16.19 2.18 -2.94
C LEU A 17 17.06 1.47 -3.98
N GLN A 18 18.36 1.42 -3.73
CA GLN A 18 19.32 0.78 -4.62
C GLN A 18 20.40 0.08 -3.82
N VAL A 19 20.69 -1.17 -4.19
CA VAL A 19 21.71 -1.99 -3.54
C VAL A 19 22.55 -2.69 -4.61
N SER A 20 23.86 -2.44 -4.58
CA SER A 20 24.81 -3.22 -5.37
C SER A 20 24.95 -4.63 -4.80
N CYS A 21 24.82 -5.63 -5.65
CA CYS A 21 24.99 -7.05 -5.29
C CYS A 21 26.36 -7.57 -5.75
N GLU A 22 27.36 -6.70 -5.84
CA GLU A 22 28.72 -7.09 -6.20
C GLU A 22 29.31 -8.03 -5.15
N ALA A 23 29.82 -9.16 -5.62
CA ALA A 23 30.61 -10.06 -4.81
C ALA A 23 32.10 -9.76 -5.07
N PRO A 24 32.96 -9.75 -4.03
CA PRO A 24 34.38 -9.48 -4.23
C PRO A 24 35.06 -10.60 -5.03
N GLY A 25 35.72 -10.25 -6.13
CA GLY A 25 36.51 -11.16 -6.96
C GLY A 25 35.67 -12.23 -7.67
N ASP A 26 36.17 -13.47 -7.69
CA ASP A 26 35.52 -14.65 -8.31
C ASP A 26 34.46 -15.30 -7.42
N ALA A 27 33.99 -14.58 -6.38
CA ALA A 27 33.01 -15.09 -5.46
C ALA A 27 31.67 -15.37 -6.16
N ASP A 28 30.99 -16.42 -5.69
CA ASP A 28 29.69 -16.85 -6.21
C ASP A 28 28.71 -15.66 -6.28
N ARG A 29 28.19 -15.42 -7.50
CA ARG A 29 27.22 -14.35 -7.80
C ARG A 29 25.99 -14.37 -6.90
N PHE A 30 25.56 -15.56 -6.44
CA PHE A 30 24.42 -15.71 -5.53
C PHE A 30 24.76 -15.28 -4.10
N ARG A 31 26.04 -15.32 -3.67
CA ARG A 31 26.45 -14.75 -2.38
C ARG A 31 26.32 -13.23 -2.40
N GLY A 32 26.73 -12.58 -3.50
CA GLY A 32 26.50 -11.15 -3.70
C GLY A 32 25.01 -10.79 -3.66
N LEU A 33 24.17 -11.59 -4.33
CA LEU A 33 22.72 -11.42 -4.29
C LEU A 33 22.12 -11.59 -2.89
N LEU A 34 22.51 -12.64 -2.15
CA LEU A 34 22.02 -12.86 -0.78
C LEU A 34 22.37 -11.70 0.15
N SER A 35 23.60 -11.18 0.05
CA SER A 35 24.04 -9.98 0.78
C SER A 35 23.21 -8.76 0.37
N GLY A 36 22.97 -8.57 -0.93
CA GLY A 36 22.16 -7.47 -1.44
C GLY A 36 20.71 -7.51 -0.97
N VAL A 37 20.09 -8.70 -0.94
CA VAL A 37 18.72 -8.88 -0.42
C VAL A 37 18.65 -8.58 1.08
N ALA A 38 19.67 -8.98 1.85
CA ALA A 38 19.72 -8.67 3.27
C ALA A 38 19.80 -7.16 3.53
N GLN A 39 20.62 -6.43 2.77
CA GLN A 39 20.73 -4.98 2.84
C GLN A 39 19.44 -4.28 2.37
N MET A 40 18.82 -4.75 1.28
CA MET A 40 17.57 -4.17 0.79
C MET A 40 16.45 -4.29 1.84
N ARG A 41 16.38 -5.41 2.58
CA ARG A 41 15.42 -5.58 3.67
C ARG A 41 15.60 -4.53 4.77
N GLU A 42 16.83 -4.20 5.10
CA GLU A 42 17.15 -3.17 6.10
C GLU A 42 16.72 -1.79 5.62
N LEU A 43 17.04 -1.42 4.36
CA LEU A 43 16.59 -0.16 3.76
C LEU A 43 15.07 -0.02 3.71
N VAL A 44 14.36 -1.11 3.38
CA VAL A 44 12.89 -1.13 3.42
C VAL A 44 12.38 -0.94 4.85
N THR A 45 13.00 -1.61 5.82
CA THR A 45 12.61 -1.47 7.24
C THR A 45 12.83 -0.03 7.73
N GLU A 46 13.95 0.58 7.39
CA GLU A 46 14.27 1.97 7.72
C GLU A 46 13.30 2.94 7.03
N LEU A 47 12.96 2.69 5.77
CA LEU A 47 12.01 3.51 5.02
C LEU A 47 10.62 3.53 5.65
N PHE A 48 10.11 2.36 6.07
CA PHE A 48 8.76 2.24 6.63
C PHE A 48 8.69 2.44 8.14
N GLY A 49 9.79 2.34 8.88
CA GLY A 49 9.82 2.53 10.34
C GLY A 49 9.15 3.83 10.81
N PRO A 50 9.45 5.00 10.23
CA PRO A 50 8.77 6.25 10.57
C PRO A 50 7.32 6.31 10.07
N LEU A 51 7.03 5.76 8.88
CA LEU A 51 5.70 5.80 8.27
C LEU A 51 4.68 5.02 9.12
N VAL A 52 5.06 3.83 9.57
CA VAL A 52 4.22 2.99 10.44
C VAL A 52 4.01 3.65 11.81
N GLN A 53 5.01 4.33 12.36
CA GLN A 53 4.85 5.09 13.61
C GLN A 53 3.90 6.28 13.44
N GLN A 54 3.95 6.97 12.31
CA GLN A 54 3.04 8.08 12.01
C GLN A 54 1.59 7.61 11.84
N GLU A 55 1.37 6.45 11.23
CA GLU A 55 0.04 5.83 11.09
C GLU A 55 -0.49 5.25 12.42
N ALA A 56 0.40 4.74 13.28
CA ALA A 56 0.04 4.19 14.58
C ALA A 56 -0.28 5.27 15.64
N GLN A 57 0.11 6.53 15.41
CA GLN A 57 -0.33 7.66 16.23
C GLN A 57 -1.80 7.97 15.88
N PRO A 58 -2.75 7.76 16.81
CA PRO A 58 -4.10 8.25 16.58
C PRO A 58 -4.03 9.76 16.37
N ARG A 59 -4.81 10.30 15.42
CA ARG A 59 -4.94 11.74 15.14
C ARG A 59 -5.48 12.46 16.39
N LEU A 60 -4.66 12.66 17.41
CA LEU A 60 -4.99 13.24 18.72
C LEU A 60 -5.10 14.76 18.69
N ALA A 61 -5.45 15.34 17.53
CA ALA A 61 -5.63 16.78 17.37
C ALA A 61 -7.01 17.13 16.78
N ALA A 62 -8.03 16.30 17.04
CA ALA A 62 -9.41 16.76 17.00
C ALA A 62 -9.87 17.05 18.44
N ALA A 63 -9.70 18.31 18.86
CA ALA A 63 -10.49 18.94 19.92
C ALA A 63 -10.50 20.44 19.60
N PRO A 64 -11.64 21.15 19.77
CA PRO A 64 -12.55 20.99 20.89
C PRO A 64 -13.99 20.74 20.45
N ASP A 65 -14.64 19.71 20.98
CA ASP A 65 -16.10 19.66 20.96
C ASP A 65 -16.58 20.32 22.27
N GLU A 66 -17.24 21.46 22.10
CA GLU A 66 -17.82 22.24 23.18
C GLU A 66 -18.95 21.43 23.86
N ALA A 67 -19.07 21.60 25.17
CA ALA A 67 -20.11 20.98 25.97
C ALA A 67 -21.51 21.49 25.59
N LEU A 68 -22.44 20.58 25.27
CA LEU A 68 -23.89 20.69 25.47
C LEU A 68 -24.41 19.24 25.65
N ASP A 69 -24.46 18.71 26.86
CA ASP A 69 -25.64 18.68 27.74
C ASP A 69 -26.95 18.25 27.05
N GLY A 70 -27.43 17.07 27.47
CA GLY A 70 -28.87 16.79 27.63
C GLY A 70 -29.70 16.38 26.41
N ASP A 71 -30.04 15.09 26.39
CA ASP A 71 -31.41 14.58 26.19
C ASP A 71 -32.05 14.71 24.78
N ASP A 72 -32.20 13.59 24.07
CA ASP A 72 -33.54 13.07 23.75
C ASP A 72 -33.42 11.64 23.21
N GLU A 73 -34.19 10.73 23.81
CA GLU A 73 -34.45 9.41 23.23
C GLU A 73 -35.39 9.60 22.04
N ASP A 74 -35.07 9.04 20.87
CA ASP A 74 -36.15 8.51 20.05
C ASP A 74 -35.72 7.34 19.18
N ASP A 75 -36.55 6.31 19.32
CA ASP A 75 -36.60 5.02 18.68
C ASP A 75 -37.04 5.16 17.22
N ALA A 76 -36.33 4.50 16.29
CA ALA A 76 -36.92 4.02 15.05
C ALA A 76 -35.98 3.02 14.36
N GLU A 77 -36.39 1.75 14.38
CA GLU A 77 -35.96 0.75 13.42
C GLU A 77 -36.24 1.22 11.98
N ASP A 78 -35.24 1.20 11.10
CA ASP A 78 -35.46 1.30 9.65
C ASP A 78 -34.74 0.15 8.94
N GLU A 79 -35.53 -0.89 8.67
CA GLU A 79 -35.22 -1.96 7.74
C GLU A 79 -35.16 -1.40 6.31
N ASN A 80 -33.99 -1.32 5.68
CA ASN A 80 -33.96 -1.12 4.22
C ASN A 80 -32.82 -1.85 3.49
N ASN A 81 -33.20 -3.07 3.09
CA ASN A 81 -33.06 -3.63 1.74
C ASN A 81 -31.68 -3.54 1.06
N ILE A 82 -30.90 -4.62 1.19
CA ILE A 82 -29.76 -4.91 0.31
C ILE A 82 -30.25 -5.19 -1.12
N ASP A 83 -30.27 -4.16 -1.96
CA ASP A 83 -30.38 -4.29 -3.42
C ASP A 83 -29.13 -5.00 -3.98
N ASN A 84 -29.12 -6.33 -3.86
CA ASN A 84 -28.23 -7.20 -4.62
C ASN A 84 -28.63 -7.15 -6.10
N ARG A 85 -28.07 -6.19 -6.83
CA ARG A 85 -28.00 -6.23 -8.30
C ARG A 85 -26.64 -6.78 -8.73
N PRO A 86 -26.51 -8.07 -9.05
CA PRO A 86 -25.34 -8.57 -9.73
C PRO A 86 -25.50 -8.29 -11.24
N ASN A 87 -24.41 -7.82 -11.85
CA ASN A 87 -24.07 -7.99 -13.28
C ASN A 87 -24.68 -6.96 -14.26
N SER A 88 -23.96 -5.86 -14.48
CA SER A 88 -24.00 -5.20 -15.80
C SER A 88 -22.82 -5.73 -16.62
N ASP A 89 -23.12 -6.75 -17.42
CA ASP A 89 -22.24 -7.37 -18.39
C ASP A 89 -21.85 -6.32 -19.46
N GLY A 90 -20.62 -5.79 -19.35
CA GLY A 90 -20.05 -4.86 -20.33
C GLY A 90 -19.79 -5.55 -21.68
N PRO A 91 -19.83 -4.83 -22.80
CA PRO A 91 -19.99 -5.44 -24.11
C PRO A 91 -18.81 -6.32 -24.53
N SER A 92 -19.11 -7.52 -25.03
CA SER A 92 -18.15 -8.46 -25.59
C SER A 92 -17.26 -7.83 -26.66
N ALA A 93 -15.94 -7.84 -26.46
CA ALA A 93 -14.97 -7.43 -27.47
C ALA A 93 -14.97 -8.42 -28.65
N LYS A 94 -15.28 -7.94 -29.86
CA LYS A 94 -15.23 -8.73 -31.09
C LYS A 94 -13.78 -9.13 -31.40
N ARG A 95 -13.50 -10.44 -31.48
CA ARG A 95 -12.22 -11.01 -31.92
C ARG A 95 -12.06 -10.86 -33.45
N PRO A 96 -10.99 -10.24 -33.97
CA PRO A 96 -10.72 -10.27 -35.41
C PRO A 96 -10.28 -11.67 -35.86
N LYS A 97 -10.71 -12.08 -37.05
CA LYS A 97 -10.33 -13.36 -37.69
C LYS A 97 -8.94 -13.23 -38.33
N PRO A 98 -8.03 -14.21 -38.19
CA PRO A 98 -6.75 -14.15 -38.89
C PRO A 98 -6.94 -14.35 -40.40
N PRO A 99 -6.12 -13.69 -41.25
CA PRO A 99 -6.17 -13.87 -42.70
C PRO A 99 -5.66 -15.27 -43.10
N SER A 100 -6.25 -15.83 -44.14
CA SER A 100 -5.84 -17.09 -44.80
C SER A 100 -4.64 -16.91 -45.69
#